data_AF-A0A6N4E345-F1
#
_entry.id   AF-A0A6N4E345-F1
#
_cell.length_a   1.000
_cell.length_b   1.000
_cell.length_c   1.000
_cell.angle_alpha   90.00
_cell.angle_beta   90.00
_cell.angle_gamma   90.00
#
_symmetry.space_group_name_H-M   'P 1'
#
loop_
_entity.id
_entity.type
_entity.pdbx_description
1 polymer ?
#
loop_
_entity_poly.entity_id
_entity_poly.type
_entity_poly.pdbx_seq_one_letter_code
_entity_poly.pdbx_strand_id
1 'polypeptide(L)'
;MSQQQSRREFWRSHHQQCKAQRMTLNAYAEQEGLTLSVFYGWSKRFRQERESGFSRGQVGGSGRTEYRLHFPNGLVLGWNGDADSQCLALLVKSLA
;
A
#
# COMPACT_ATOMS: atom_id res chain seq x y z
N MET A 1 2.55 -17.31 24.11
CA MET A 1 1.90 -16.63 22.97
C MET A 1 0.82 -15.72 23.55
N SER A 2 1.02 -14.41 23.53
CA SER A 2 0.17 -13.44 24.23
C SER A 2 -1.18 -13.29 23.50
N GLN A 3 -2.33 -13.33 24.20
CA GLN A 3 -3.68 -13.26 23.60
C GLN A 3 -3.90 -12.04 22.67
N GLN A 4 -3.09 -10.99 22.78
CA GLN A 4 -3.16 -9.84 21.88
C GLN A 4 -2.57 -10.10 20.49
N GLN A 5 -1.53 -10.93 20.38
CA GLN A 5 -0.92 -11.28 19.10
C GLN A 5 -1.88 -12.14 18.26
N SER A 6 -2.52 -13.13 18.87
CA SER A 6 -3.52 -13.97 18.19
C SER A 6 -4.70 -13.15 17.66
N ARG A 7 -5.17 -12.16 18.43
CA ARG A 7 -6.27 -11.29 17.99
C ARG A 7 -5.88 -10.38 16.82
N ARG A 8 -4.66 -9.83 16.82
CA ARG A 8 -4.19 -8.98 15.71
C ARG A 8 -4.02 -9.80 14.43
N GLU A 9 -3.47 -11.00 14.53
CA GLU A 9 -3.29 -11.92 13.40
C GLU A 9 -4.63 -12.36 12.82
N PHE A 10 -5.60 -12.67 13.67
CA PHE A 10 -6.98 -12.94 13.28
C PHE A 10 -7.56 -11.83 12.39
N TRP A 11 -7.54 -10.58 12.88
CA TRP A 11 -8.08 -9.45 12.11
C TRP A 11 -7.27 -9.15 10.85
N ARG A 12 -5.95 -9.39 10.87
CA ARG A 12 -5.10 -9.21 9.70
C ARG A 12 -5.43 -10.22 8.60
N SER A 13 -5.69 -11.48 8.95
CA SER A 13 -6.11 -12.52 8.00
C SER A 13 -7.44 -12.15 7.33
N HIS A 14 -8.46 -11.79 8.10
CA HIS A 14 -9.75 -11.36 7.55
C HIS A 14 -9.65 -10.10 6.67
N HIS A 15 -8.80 -9.15 7.05
CA HIS A 15 -8.57 -7.95 6.23
C HIS A 15 -7.88 -8.25 4.90
N GLN A 16 -6.94 -9.21 4.88
CA GLN A 16 -6.31 -9.67 3.63
C GLN A 16 -7.29 -10.41 2.74
N GLN A 17 -8.12 -11.29 3.31
CA GLN A 17 -9.15 -12.03 2.58
C GLN A 17 -10.21 -11.10 1.98
N CYS A 18 -10.70 -10.13 2.75
CA CYS A 18 -11.62 -9.10 2.25
C CYS A 18 -11.06 -8.35 1.03
N LYS A 19 -9.75 -8.03 1.04
CA LYS A 19 -9.07 -7.41 -0.11
C LYS A 19 -8.91 -8.36 -1.30
N ALA A 20 -8.56 -9.61 -1.05
CA ALA A 20 -8.41 -10.63 -2.09
C ALA A 20 -9.74 -10.86 -2.84
N GLN A 21 -10.85 -10.87 -2.11
CA GLN A 21 -12.20 -11.02 -2.65
C GLN A 21 -12.77 -9.73 -3.26
N ARG A 22 -12.05 -8.61 -3.18
CA ARG A 22 -12.49 -7.28 -3.63
C ARG A 22 -13.87 -6.87 -3.08
N MET A 23 -14.20 -7.32 -1.88
CA MET A 23 -15.46 -7.00 -1.22
C MET A 23 -15.33 -5.71 -0.42
N THR A 24 -16.45 -5.05 -0.18
CA THR A 24 -16.51 -3.96 0.79
C THR A 24 -16.40 -4.54 2.21
N LEU A 25 -15.84 -3.76 3.15
CA LEU A 25 -15.74 -4.19 4.55
C LEU A 25 -17.10 -4.57 5.16
N ASN A 26 -18.17 -3.89 4.73
CA ASN A 26 -19.53 -4.19 5.17
C ASN A 26 -20.00 -5.57 4.69
N ALA A 27 -19.94 -5.80 3.38
CA ALA A 27 -20.36 -7.07 2.77
C ALA A 27 -19.55 -8.26 3.32
N TYR A 28 -18.24 -8.08 3.52
CA TYR A 28 -17.39 -9.12 4.10
C TYR A 28 -17.71 -9.38 5.57
N ALA A 29 -17.97 -8.34 6.37
CA ALA A 29 -18.32 -8.50 7.77
C ALA A 29 -19.68 -9.19 7.96
N GLU A 30 -20.64 -8.88 7.10
CA GLU A 30 -21.96 -9.54 7.08
C GLU A 30 -21.84 -11.02 6.70
N GLN A 31 -21.07 -11.34 5.66
CA GLN A 31 -20.85 -12.73 5.21
C GLN A 31 -20.16 -13.60 6.27
N GLU A 32 -19.14 -13.06 6.94
CA GLU A 32 -18.31 -13.79 7.90
C GLU A 32 -18.81 -13.66 9.36
N GLY A 33 -19.93 -12.98 9.59
CA GLY A 33 -20.48 -12.76 10.94
C GLY A 33 -19.60 -11.92 11.86
N LEU A 34 -18.81 -11.00 11.30
CA LEU A 34 -17.90 -10.15 12.05
C LEU A 34 -18.58 -8.85 12.50
N THR A 35 -18.21 -8.34 13.68
CA THR A 35 -18.66 -7.02 14.10
C THR A 35 -18.03 -5.93 13.22
N LEU A 36 -18.84 -5.28 12.38
CA LEU A 36 -18.38 -4.25 11.44
C LEU A 36 -17.57 -3.13 12.11
N SER A 37 -18.02 -2.62 13.25
CA SER A 37 -17.34 -1.53 13.98
C SER A 37 -15.91 -1.93 14.40
N VAL A 38 -15.74 -3.16 14.88
CA VAL A 38 -14.44 -3.69 15.30
C VAL A 38 -13.55 -3.93 14.07
N PHE A 39 -14.11 -4.53 13.01
CA PHE A 39 -13.36 -4.80 11.79
C PHE A 39 -12.91 -3.51 11.10
N TYR A 40 -13.77 -2.50 11.06
CA TYR A 40 -13.46 -1.16 10.54
C TYR A 40 -12.33 -0.50 11.33
N GLY A 41 -12.39 -0.56 12.66
CA GLY A 41 -11.33 -0.05 13.54
C GLY A 41 -9.97 -0.70 13.27
N TRP A 42 -9.93 -2.02 13.07
CA TRP A 42 -8.70 -2.74 12.72
C TRP A 42 -8.21 -2.43 11.30
N SER A 43 -9.11 -2.37 10.31
CA SER A 43 -8.76 -2.01 8.93
C SER A 43 -8.09 -0.62 8.87
N LYS A 44 -8.61 0.36 9.61
CA LYS A 44 -8.00 1.70 9.71
C LYS A 44 -6.58 1.64 10.27
N ARG A 45 -6.34 0.86 11.34
CA ARG A 45 -5.00 0.66 11.92
C ARG A 45 -4.02 0.05 10.92
N PHE A 46 -4.45 -0.99 10.19
CA PHE A 46 -3.62 -1.63 9.16
C PHE A 46 -3.33 -0.71 7.97
N ARG A 47 -4.24 0.23 7.65
CA ARG A 47 -4.00 1.25 6.62
C ARG A 47 -2.93 2.24 7.06
N GLN A 48 -3.00 2.74 8.30
CA GLN A 48 -2.00 3.65 8.86
C GLN A 48 -0.60 3.01 8.94
N GLU A 49 -0.52 1.73 9.30
CA GLU A 49 0.75 0.96 9.26
C GLU A 49 1.36 0.89 7.85
N ARG A 50 0.55 0.90 6.79
CA ARG A 50 1.04 0.91 5.40
C ARG A 50 1.47 2.30 4.93
N GLU A 51 0.81 3.34 5.40
CA GLU A 51 1.09 4.73 5.01
C GLU A 51 2.32 5.29 5.75
N SER A 52 2.69 4.72 6.90
CA SER A 52 3.93 5.02 7.61
C SER A 52 5.12 4.20 7.09
N GLY A 53 5.65 4.50 5.91
CA GLY A 53 6.93 3.90 5.51
C GLY A 53 7.38 4.20 4.09
N PHE A 54 8.53 4.87 3.96
CA PHE A 54 9.34 4.80 2.76
C PHE A 54 9.81 3.34 2.59
N SER A 55 9.38 2.68 1.51
CA SER A 55 9.85 1.33 1.19
C SER A 55 11.10 1.44 0.31
N ARG A 56 12.20 0.79 0.73
CA ARG A 56 13.46 0.78 -0.02
C ARG A 56 13.27 -0.02 -1.31
N GLY A 57 13.23 0.66 -2.46
CA GLY A 57 13.22 0.01 -3.77
C GLY A 57 14.54 -0.70 -4.04
N GLN A 58 14.50 -1.96 -4.49
CA GLN A 58 15.68 -2.62 -5.06
C GLN A 58 15.91 -2.07 -6.46
N VAL A 59 17.07 -1.43 -6.65
CA VAL A 59 17.51 -0.96 -7.97
C VAL A 59 18.03 -2.18 -8.74
N GLY A 60 17.28 -2.59 -9.77
CA GLY A 60 17.73 -3.59 -10.74
C GLY A 60 18.96 -3.09 -11.48
N GLY A 61 19.95 -3.98 -11.68
CA GLY A 61 21.29 -3.64 -12.18
C GLY A 61 21.34 -2.92 -13.52
N SER A 62 22.46 -2.23 -13.73
CA SER A 62 22.85 -1.43 -14.89
C SER A 62 22.61 -2.12 -16.23
N GLY A 63 21.50 -1.77 -16.87
CA GLY A 63 21.25 -1.99 -18.30
C GLY A 63 20.14 -1.06 -18.73
N ARG A 64 20.44 -0.17 -19.70
CA ARG A 64 19.55 0.87 -20.30
C ARG A 64 18.22 1.02 -19.55
N THR A 65 18.31 1.66 -18.39
CA THR A 65 17.31 1.53 -17.33
C THR A 65 16.10 2.37 -17.68
N GLU A 66 14.97 1.71 -17.91
CA GLU A 66 13.67 2.35 -17.90
C GLU A 66 13.32 2.65 -16.45
N TYR A 67 13.40 3.93 -16.08
CA TYR A 67 13.02 4.38 -14.75
C TYR A 67 11.52 4.69 -14.74
N ARG A 68 10.82 4.22 -13.71
CA ARG A 68 9.39 4.43 -13.54
C ARG A 68 9.04 4.89 -12.14
N LEU A 69 8.46 6.09 -12.01
CA LEU A 69 7.91 6.60 -10.75
C LEU A 69 6.39 6.46 -10.78
N HIS A 70 5.83 5.83 -9.75
CA HIS A 70 4.40 5.68 -9.56
C HIS A 70 3.92 6.63 -8.46
N PHE A 71 2.97 7.49 -8.80
CA PHE A 71 2.37 8.43 -7.87
C PHE A 71 1.05 7.88 -7.28
N PRO A 72 0.66 8.29 -6.05
CA PRO A 72 -0.58 7.83 -5.41
C PRO A 72 -1.86 8.18 -6.18
N ASN A 73 -1.81 9.21 -7.03
CA ASN A 73 -2.91 9.62 -7.90
C ASN A 73 -3.04 8.77 -9.19
N GLY A 74 -2.18 7.75 -9.36
CA GLY A 74 -2.18 6.88 -10.54
C GLY A 74 -1.34 7.38 -11.70
N LEU A 75 -0.67 8.54 -11.58
CA LEU A 75 0.30 8.99 -12.58
C LEU A 75 1.55 8.12 -12.57
N VAL A 76 2.12 7.93 -13.75
CA VAL A 76 3.33 7.14 -13.96
C VAL A 76 4.30 7.95 -14.80
N LEU A 77 5.45 8.28 -14.23
CA LEU A 77 6.54 8.93 -14.95
C LEU A 77 7.54 7.88 -15.42
N GLY A 78 7.70 7.72 -16.73
CA GLY A 78 8.69 6.84 -17.34
C GLY A 78 9.77 7.64 -18.06
N TRP A 79 11.05 7.30 -17.87
CA TRP A 79 12.12 7.86 -18.69
C TRP A 79 13.23 6.84 -18.95
N ASN A 80 13.92 7.04 -20.07
CA ASN A 80 15.04 6.21 -20.52
C ASN A 80 16.26 7.10 -20.72
N GLY A 81 17.37 6.80 -20.05
CA GLY A 81 18.65 7.51 -20.20
C GLY A 81 19.09 8.32 -18.98
N ASP A 82 20.14 9.10 -19.17
CA ASP A 82 20.75 9.95 -18.14
C ASP A 82 19.86 11.19 -17.95
N ALA A 83 18.93 11.09 -17.00
CA ALA A 83 18.06 12.20 -16.67
C ALA A 83 18.77 13.10 -15.66
N ASP A 84 18.85 14.39 -15.99
CA ASP A 84 19.30 15.41 -15.06
C ASP A 84 18.45 15.33 -13.78
N SER A 85 19.14 15.00 -12.69
CA SER A 85 18.53 14.78 -11.38
C SER A 85 17.86 16.04 -10.84
N GLN A 86 18.26 17.23 -11.28
CA GLN A 86 17.58 18.49 -10.96
C GLN A 86 16.23 18.61 -11.68
N CYS A 87 16.18 18.29 -12.97
CA CYS A 87 14.94 18.30 -13.75
C CYS A 87 13.92 17.29 -13.21
N LEU A 88 14.37 16.09 -12.83
CA LEU A 88 13.51 15.10 -12.17
C LEU A 88 12.98 15.59 -10.82
N ALA A 89 13.84 16.21 -10.00
CA ALA A 89 13.41 16.72 -8.70
C ALA A 89 12.37 17.85 -8.83
N LEU A 90 12.53 18.73 -9.82
CA LEU A 90 11.54 19.78 -10.11
C LEU A 90 10.22 19.20 -10.59
N LEU A 91 10.26 18.20 -11.47
CA LEU A 91 9.05 17.58 -12.02
C LEU A 91 8.29 16.76 -10.98
N VAL A 92 9.00 16.07 -10.08
CA VAL A 92 8.37 15.38 -8.94
C VAL A 92 7.72 16.38 -7.99
N LYS A 93 8.33 17.55 -7.77
CA LYS A 93 7.78 18.61 -6.92
C LYS A 93 6.54 19.29 -7.53
N SER A 94 6.41 19.37 -8.85
CA SER A 94 5.23 19.97 -9.49
C SER A 94 4.05 19.00 -9.62
N LEU A 95 4.27 17.70 -9.40
CA LEU A 95 3.25 16.64 -9.44
C LEU A 95 2.73 16.23 -8.06
N ALA A 96 3.31 16.76 -6.99
CA ALA A 96 2.86 16.61 -5.60
C ALA A 96 1.90 17.73 -5.20
#